data_AF-A0A815TC13-F1
#
_entry.id   AF-A0A815TC13-F1
#
_cell.length_a   1.000
_cell.length_b   1.000
_cell.length_c   1.000
_cell.angle_alpha   90.00
_cell.angle_beta   90.00
_cell.angle_gamma   90.00
#
_symmetry.space_group_name_H-M   'P 1'
#
loop_
_entity.id
_entity.type
_entity.pdbx_description
1 polymer ?
#
loop_
_entity_poly.entity_id
_entity_poly.type
_entity_poly.pdbx_seq_one_letter_code
_entity_poly.pdbx_strand_id
1 'polypeptide(L)'
;RIRTELGEHLHSLSILHSDGTNLESLRSRPKDLQNVLNRLTQLRILAETTSGKVNQEEEQVVECRTHVQTSQRYIQQLQPWIDQAENYLTKRLDQIGALNLTEAKQLYDKHKDFLEERRRMLSIYNNLLVEEHNIIDQYELKSLIKSLSTRWLEIVRKSDELTPRYDKQYSSWLLFESELNSFRDQILDELEKRVHAIVSIDINKLFDLTRINTLLNELRVLDENIHNHTSNYNRFHKQLTDLRQYTSTEGHRILHEEQMSIETRWHQINRFTADK
;
A
#
# COMPACT_ATOMS: atom_id res chain seq x y z
N ARG A 1 6.94 17.60 46.06
CA ARG A 1 6.26 18.37 47.14
C ARG A 1 5.63 17.42 48.17
N ILE A 2 4.61 16.62 47.81
CA ILE A 2 3.99 15.65 48.73
C ILE A 2 5.01 14.65 49.31
N ARG A 3 5.89 14.06 48.48
CA ARG A 3 6.98 13.18 48.93
C ARG A 3 7.95 13.84 49.93
N THR A 4 8.25 15.12 49.70
CA THR A 4 9.13 15.91 50.56
C THR A 4 8.47 16.16 51.92
N GLU A 5 7.21 16.59 51.91
CA GLU A 5 6.39 16.82 53.10
C GLU A 5 6.19 15.51 53.90
N LEU A 6 5.95 14.37 53.22
CA LEU A 6 5.84 13.05 53.87
C LEU A 6 7.17 12.58 54.48
N GLY A 7 8.29 12.85 53.82
CA GLY A 7 9.62 12.56 54.36
C GLY A 7 9.94 13.35 55.62
N GLU A 8 9.55 14.64 55.66
CA GLU A 8 9.68 15.49 56.85
C GLU A 8 8.79 15.01 58.01
N HIS A 9 7.56 14.56 57.71
CA HIS A 9 6.66 13.98 58.71
C HIS A 9 7.16 12.64 59.26
N LEU A 10 7.69 11.75 58.41
CA LEU A 10 8.32 10.49 58.84
C LEU A 10 9.55 10.73 59.71
N HIS A 11 10.37 11.73 59.35
CA HIS A 11 11.53 12.14 60.16
C HIS A 11 11.09 12.67 61.54
N SER A 12 10.09 13.55 61.57
CA SER A 12 9.53 14.10 62.81
C SER A 12 8.91 13.02 63.70
N LEU A 13 8.21 12.04 63.11
CA LEU A 13 7.66 10.89 63.84
C LEU A 13 8.75 9.97 64.40
N SER A 14 9.87 9.81 63.68
CA SER A 14 11.02 9.03 64.16
C SER A 14 11.68 9.68 65.37
N ILE A 15 11.80 11.01 65.37
CA ILE A 15 12.32 11.78 66.51
C ILE A 15 11.37 11.63 67.71
N LEU A 16 10.06 11.87 67.52
CA LEU A 16 9.06 11.75 68.58
C LEU A 16 8.97 10.34 69.17
N HIS A 17 9.12 9.30 68.33
CA HIS A 17 9.14 7.91 68.78
C HIS A 17 10.42 7.61 69.59
N SER A 18 11.58 8.07 69.13
CA SER A 18 12.86 7.95 69.85
C SER A 18 12.79 8.64 71.23
N ASP A 19 12.27 9.87 71.27
CA ASP A 19 12.09 10.65 72.50
C ASP A 19 11.10 9.96 73.46
N GLY A 20 10.01 9.39 72.93
CA GLY A 20 9.05 8.60 73.70
C GLY A 20 9.66 7.34 74.33
N THR A 21 10.47 6.59 73.57
CA THR A 21 11.17 5.39 74.07
C THR A 21 12.23 5.74 75.13
N ASN A 22 12.92 6.88 74.97
CA ASN A 22 13.87 7.37 75.96
C ASN A 22 13.17 7.78 77.26
N LEU A 23 11.98 8.37 77.19
CA LEU A 23 11.17 8.72 78.36
C LEU A 23 10.59 7.48 79.08
N GLU A 24 10.28 6.42 78.35
CA GLU A 24 9.82 5.14 78.90
C GLU A 24 10.90 4.46 79.76
N SER A 25 12.18 4.67 79.43
CA SER A 25 13.32 4.16 80.21
C SER A 25 13.51 4.84 81.58
N LEU A 26 12.85 5.98 81.83
CA LEU A 26 13.10 6.85 82.98
C LEU A 26 12.00 6.84 84.08
N ARG A 27 10.84 6.17 83.89
CA ARG A 27 9.74 6.18 84.89
C ARG A 27 8.97 4.86 85.00
N SER A 28 8.46 4.58 86.21
CA SER A 28 7.44 3.57 86.47
C SER A 28 6.14 3.88 85.71
N ARG A 29 5.82 3.03 84.73
CA ARG A 29 4.67 3.00 83.80
C ARG A 29 3.42 3.83 84.17
N PRO A 30 3.23 5.02 83.57
CA PRO A 30 1.92 5.62 83.38
C PRO A 30 1.23 4.99 82.16
N LYS A 31 -0.01 4.50 82.29
CA LYS A 31 -0.81 3.95 81.17
C LYS A 31 -0.92 4.92 79.98
N ASP A 32 -0.83 6.21 80.25
CA ASP A 32 -0.91 7.28 79.25
C ASP A 32 0.30 7.30 78.31
N LEU A 33 1.50 6.95 78.80
CA LEU A 33 2.71 6.90 77.96
C LEU A 33 2.64 5.73 76.95
N GLN A 34 2.14 4.57 77.40
CA GLN A 34 1.91 3.42 76.52
C GLN A 34 0.89 3.73 75.42
N ASN A 35 -0.18 4.47 75.76
CA ASN A 35 -1.19 4.89 74.79
C ASN A 35 -0.60 5.86 73.75
N VAL A 36 0.28 6.78 74.16
CA VAL A 36 0.99 7.69 73.25
C VAL A 36 1.92 6.91 72.32
N LEU A 37 2.70 5.97 72.83
CA LEU A 37 3.60 5.13 72.02
C LEU A 37 2.83 4.26 71.02
N ASN A 38 1.71 3.66 71.44
CA ASN A 38 0.84 2.88 70.54
C ASN A 38 0.28 3.77 69.41
N ARG A 39 -0.10 5.01 69.72
CA ARG A 39 -0.63 5.96 68.72
C ARG A 39 0.46 6.48 67.78
N LEU A 40 1.67 6.73 68.29
CA LEU A 40 2.84 7.06 67.48
C LEU A 40 3.21 5.91 66.53
N THR A 41 3.14 4.67 67.01
CA THR A 41 3.36 3.47 66.18
C THR A 41 2.32 3.36 65.08
N GLN A 42 1.03 3.56 65.39
CA GLN A 42 -0.04 3.57 64.38
C GLN A 42 0.13 4.69 63.35
N LEU A 43 0.48 5.90 63.79
CA LEU A 43 0.76 7.03 62.89
C LEU A 43 1.96 6.76 61.99
N ARG A 44 3.01 6.11 62.51
CA ARG A 44 4.18 5.69 61.73
C ARG A 44 3.78 4.67 60.66
N ILE A 45 3.05 3.61 61.01
CA ILE A 45 2.57 2.60 60.04
C ILE A 45 1.71 3.25 58.95
N LEU A 46 0.82 4.17 59.34
CA LEU A 46 -0.03 4.90 58.39
C LEU A 46 0.80 5.77 57.44
N ALA A 47 1.81 6.48 57.97
CA ALA A 47 2.70 7.32 57.19
C ALA A 47 3.57 6.49 56.23
N GLU A 48 4.12 5.37 56.69
CA GLU A 48 4.88 4.42 55.86
C GLU A 48 4.01 3.83 54.74
N THR A 49 2.78 3.42 55.05
CA THR A 49 1.81 2.92 54.07
C THR A 49 1.43 3.99 53.04
N THR A 50 1.21 5.22 53.48
CA THR A 50 0.88 6.34 52.60
C THR A 50 2.06 6.69 51.69
N SER A 51 3.28 6.69 52.24
CA SER A 51 4.49 6.88 51.45
C SER A 51 4.65 5.81 50.38
N GLY A 52 4.36 4.55 50.71
CA GLY A 52 4.40 3.45 49.74
C GLY A 52 3.43 3.68 48.57
N LYS A 53 2.19 4.09 48.86
CA LYS A 53 1.18 4.41 47.83
C LYS A 53 1.59 5.60 46.96
N VAL A 54 2.08 6.67 47.57
CA VAL A 54 2.55 7.86 46.84
C VAL A 54 3.70 7.51 45.91
N ASN A 55 4.65 6.68 46.34
CA ASN A 55 5.74 6.24 45.47
C ASN A 55 5.23 5.40 44.28
N GLN A 56 4.30 4.48 44.52
CA GLN A 56 3.70 3.66 43.47
C GLN A 56 2.93 4.51 42.44
N GLU A 57 2.15 5.49 42.89
CA GLU A 57 1.45 6.42 42.00
C GLU A 57 2.44 7.33 41.23
N GLU A 58 3.52 7.78 41.88
CA GLU A 58 4.57 8.58 41.21
C GLU A 58 5.24 7.78 40.08
N GLU A 59 5.59 6.51 40.33
CA GLU A 59 6.14 5.59 39.32
C GLU A 59 5.18 5.40 38.14
N GLN A 60 3.90 5.13 38.43
CA GLN A 60 2.87 4.98 37.40
C GLN A 60 2.68 6.24 36.56
N VAL A 61 2.72 7.43 37.17
CA VAL A 61 2.62 8.71 36.45
C VAL A 61 3.82 8.94 35.53
N VAL A 62 5.03 8.60 35.98
CA VAL A 62 6.26 8.70 35.16
C VAL A 62 6.20 7.73 33.96
N GLU A 63 5.75 6.50 34.20
CA GLU A 63 5.56 5.50 33.14
C GLU A 63 4.49 5.96 32.14
N CYS A 64 3.31 6.37 32.61
CA CYS A 64 2.23 6.90 31.76
C CYS A 64 2.71 8.08 30.91
N ARG A 65 3.48 9.00 31.48
CA ARG A 65 4.05 10.15 30.74
C ARG A 65 4.97 9.68 29.61
N THR A 66 5.74 8.63 29.83
CA THR A 66 6.65 8.06 28.83
C THR A 66 5.86 7.44 27.67
N HIS A 67 4.80 6.69 27.96
CA HIS A 67 3.89 6.14 26.95
C HIS A 67 3.23 7.24 26.13
N VAL A 68 2.69 8.29 26.78
CA VAL A 68 2.08 9.44 26.11
C VAL A 68 3.05 10.12 25.15
N GLN A 69 4.29 10.39 25.59
CA GLN A 69 5.32 11.00 24.75
C GLN A 69 5.69 10.10 23.56
N THR A 70 5.74 8.79 23.76
CA THR A 70 6.04 7.81 22.72
C THR A 70 4.92 7.74 21.68
N SER A 71 3.66 7.67 22.11
CA SER A 71 2.51 7.75 21.20
C SER A 71 2.49 9.03 20.39
N GLN A 72 2.78 10.18 21.01
CA GLN A 72 2.85 11.45 20.29
C GLN A 72 3.91 11.44 19.19
N ARG A 73 5.08 10.83 19.41
CA ARG A 73 6.12 10.67 18.37
C ARG A 73 5.67 9.76 17.23
N TYR A 74 4.96 8.68 17.52
CA TYR A 74 4.41 7.81 16.48
C TYR A 74 3.32 8.51 15.67
N ILE A 75 2.44 9.26 16.33
CA ILE A 75 1.43 10.09 15.67
C ILE A 75 2.07 11.12 14.74
N GLN A 76 3.12 11.82 15.20
CA GLN A 76 3.85 12.79 14.37
C GLN A 76 4.49 12.18 13.12
N GLN A 77 4.85 10.89 13.17
CA GLN A 77 5.38 10.16 12.01
C GLN A 77 4.26 9.64 11.08
N LEU A 78 3.18 9.09 11.65
CA LEU A 78 2.09 8.47 10.90
C LEU A 78 1.16 9.49 10.24
N GLN A 79 0.81 10.57 10.94
CA GLN A 79 -0.19 11.53 10.47
C GLN A 79 0.14 12.11 9.09
N PRO A 80 1.37 12.62 8.82
CA PRO A 80 1.69 13.17 7.50
C PRO A 80 1.61 12.11 6.39
N TRP A 81 2.00 10.87 6.69
CA TRP A 81 1.91 9.77 5.74
C TRP A 81 0.47 9.39 5.45
N ILE A 82 -0.40 9.32 6.46
CA ILE A 82 -1.83 9.06 6.30
C ILE A 82 -2.47 10.14 5.43
N ASP A 83 -2.16 11.42 5.67
CA ASP A 83 -2.66 12.54 4.86
C ASP A 83 -2.22 12.41 3.39
N GLN A 84 -0.97 12.02 3.14
CA GLN A 84 -0.46 11.78 1.79
C GLN A 84 -1.11 10.56 1.12
N ALA A 85 -1.31 9.48 1.86
CA ALA A 85 -1.92 8.24 1.39
C ALA A 85 -3.38 8.44 0.98
N GLU A 86 -4.16 9.14 1.80
CA GLU A 86 -5.55 9.49 1.46
C GLU A 86 -5.63 10.34 0.20
N ASN A 87 -4.74 11.33 0.05
CA ASN A 87 -4.66 12.16 -1.14
C ASN A 87 -4.29 11.35 -2.39
N TYR A 88 -3.32 10.44 -2.27
CA TYR A 88 -2.92 9.54 -3.35
C TYR A 88 -4.10 8.67 -3.79
N LEU A 89 -4.77 8.00 -2.85
CA LEU A 89 -5.88 7.10 -3.14
C LEU A 89 -7.09 7.83 -3.74
N THR A 90 -7.40 9.03 -3.23
CA THR A 90 -8.51 9.85 -3.74
C THR A 90 -8.27 10.27 -5.19
N LYS A 91 -7.07 10.79 -5.52
CA LYS A 91 -6.75 11.21 -6.90
C LYS A 91 -6.69 10.05 -7.87
N ARG A 92 -6.31 8.85 -7.42
CA ARG A 92 -6.10 7.68 -8.28
C ARG A 92 -7.37 6.88 -8.56
N LEU A 93 -8.37 6.94 -7.69
CA LEU A 93 -9.69 6.37 -7.94
C LEU A 93 -10.34 6.92 -9.23
N ASP A 94 -10.01 8.15 -9.61
CA ASP A 94 -10.58 8.83 -10.78
C ASP A 94 -9.69 8.75 -12.04
N GLN A 95 -8.42 8.32 -11.93
CA GLN A 95 -7.42 8.34 -13.01
C GLN A 95 -6.79 6.96 -13.24
N ILE A 96 -7.65 5.97 -13.51
CA ILE A 96 -7.22 4.56 -13.59
C ILE A 96 -6.75 4.18 -15.00
N GLY A 97 -7.13 4.92 -16.04
CA GLY A 97 -6.75 4.60 -17.43
C GLY A 97 -5.30 5.00 -17.75
N ALA A 98 -4.56 4.13 -18.45
CA ALA A 98 -3.24 4.43 -19.01
C ALA A 98 -3.34 4.71 -20.51
N LEU A 99 -2.45 5.53 -21.03
CA LEU A 99 -2.32 5.85 -22.44
C LEU A 99 -1.62 4.74 -23.24
N ASN A 100 -0.60 4.12 -22.64
CA ASN A 100 0.28 3.13 -23.27
C ASN A 100 0.95 2.24 -22.20
N LEU A 101 1.70 1.22 -22.64
CA LEU A 101 2.43 0.31 -21.75
C LEU A 101 3.40 1.03 -20.80
N THR A 102 4.06 2.11 -21.27
CA THR A 102 5.02 2.85 -20.44
C THR A 102 4.31 3.54 -19.28
N GLU A 103 3.18 4.21 -19.53
CA GLU A 103 2.39 4.83 -18.48
C GLU A 103 1.76 3.79 -17.55
N ALA A 104 1.25 2.67 -18.09
CA ALA A 104 0.71 1.58 -17.29
C ALA A 104 1.76 1.03 -16.32
N LYS A 105 3.00 0.85 -16.78
CA LYS A 105 4.14 0.46 -15.93
C LYS A 105 4.44 1.51 -14.85
N GLN A 106 4.48 2.79 -15.22
CA GLN A 106 4.73 3.86 -14.24
C GLN A 106 3.65 3.92 -13.15
N LEU A 107 2.38 3.70 -13.50
CA LEU A 107 1.29 3.64 -12.54
C LEU A 107 1.42 2.43 -11.62
N TYR A 108 1.74 1.26 -12.19
CA TYR A 108 2.01 0.03 -11.45
C TYR A 108 3.18 0.20 -10.47
N ASP A 109 4.33 0.71 -10.93
CA ASP A 109 5.53 0.90 -10.10
C ASP A 109 5.25 1.91 -8.98
N LYS A 110 4.57 3.03 -9.27
CA LYS A 110 4.15 4.01 -8.25
C LYS A 110 3.24 3.39 -7.20
N HIS A 111 2.32 2.51 -7.60
CA HIS A 111 1.44 1.81 -6.66
C HIS A 111 2.23 0.81 -5.80
N LYS A 112 3.18 0.10 -6.40
CA LYS A 112 4.07 -0.81 -5.69
C LYS A 112 4.92 -0.09 -4.65
N ASP A 113 5.50 1.06 -5.00
CA ASP A 113 6.26 1.90 -4.07
C ASP A 113 5.39 2.37 -2.89
N PHE A 114 4.14 2.75 -3.17
CA PHE A 114 3.16 3.09 -2.14
C PHE A 114 2.89 1.90 -1.18
N LEU A 115 2.74 0.68 -1.71
CA LEU A 115 2.50 -0.52 -0.89
C LEU A 115 3.72 -0.88 -0.02
N GLU A 116 4.93 -0.67 -0.52
CA GLU A 116 6.15 -0.85 0.27
C GLU A 116 6.24 0.18 1.40
N GLU A 117 5.90 1.44 1.13
CA GLU A 117 5.87 2.46 2.18
C GLU A 117 4.77 2.18 3.22
N ARG A 118 3.58 1.73 2.79
CA ARG A 118 2.53 1.23 3.70
C ARG A 118 3.05 0.13 4.61
N ARG A 119 3.82 -0.83 4.07
CA ARG A 119 4.42 -1.92 4.86
C ARG A 119 5.40 -1.40 5.91
N ARG A 120 6.19 -0.37 5.62
CA ARG A 120 7.08 0.28 6.60
C ARG A 120 6.29 0.97 7.70
N MET A 121 5.24 1.70 7.33
CA MET A 121 4.39 2.42 8.27
C MET A 121 3.58 1.49 9.18
N LEU A 122 3.29 0.27 8.74
CA LEU A 122 2.59 -0.74 9.55
C LEU A 122 3.29 -1.00 10.89
N SER A 123 4.62 -1.01 10.93
CA SER A 123 5.36 -1.21 12.18
C SER A 123 5.12 -0.06 13.17
N ILE A 124 5.07 1.18 12.68
CA ILE A 124 4.82 2.37 13.52
C ILE A 124 3.38 2.35 14.02
N TYR A 125 2.43 1.98 13.14
CA TYR A 125 1.02 1.84 13.49
C TYR A 125 0.80 0.78 14.57
N ASN A 126 1.39 -0.41 14.43
CA ASN A 126 1.28 -1.47 15.43
C ASN A 126 1.84 -1.04 16.78
N ASN A 127 3.00 -0.37 16.79
CA ASN A 127 3.58 0.15 18.03
C ASN A 127 2.67 1.21 18.67
N LEU A 128 2.04 2.09 17.88
CA LEU A 128 1.08 3.07 18.39
C LEU A 128 -0.12 2.40 19.09
N LEU A 129 -0.64 1.30 18.54
CA LEU A 129 -1.74 0.55 19.17
C LEU A 129 -1.32 -0.11 20.49
N VAL A 130 -0.07 -0.58 20.58
CA VAL A 130 0.48 -1.09 21.86
C VAL A 130 0.54 0.02 22.90
N GLU A 131 1.06 1.20 22.52
CA GLU A 131 1.12 2.34 23.44
C GLU A 131 -0.27 2.84 23.86
N GLU A 132 -1.27 2.79 22.98
CA GLU A 132 -2.67 3.15 23.31
C GLU A 132 -3.19 2.37 24.54
N HIS A 133 -2.81 1.10 24.66
CA HIS A 133 -3.22 0.24 25.78
C HIS A 133 -2.57 0.65 27.10
N ASN A 134 -1.33 1.16 27.05
CA ASN A 134 -0.55 1.57 28.22
C ASN A 134 -0.88 2.99 28.70
N ILE A 135 -1.58 3.78 27.88
CA ILE A 135 -2.03 5.12 28.26
C ILE A 135 -3.22 5.05 29.21
N ILE A 136 -3.12 5.68 30.38
CA ILE A 136 -4.20 5.81 31.37
C ILE A 136 -4.72 7.26 31.37
N ASP A 137 -6.04 7.43 31.42
CA ASP A 137 -6.73 8.72 31.60
C ASP A 137 -6.40 9.86 30.60
N GLN A 138 -5.97 9.53 29.37
CA GLN A 138 -5.79 10.49 28.27
C GLN A 138 -6.84 10.28 27.17
N TYR A 139 -8.08 10.71 27.44
CA TYR A 139 -9.20 10.49 26.54
C TYR A 139 -9.00 11.11 25.13
N GLU A 140 -8.48 12.33 25.07
CA GLU A 140 -8.24 13.04 23.79
C GLU A 140 -7.22 12.31 22.92
N LEU A 141 -6.13 11.84 23.52
CA LEU A 141 -5.09 11.09 22.81
C LEU A 141 -5.62 9.76 22.28
N LYS A 142 -6.38 9.01 23.10
CA LYS A 142 -7.03 7.77 22.65
C LYS A 142 -8.04 8.04 21.52
N SER A 143 -8.79 9.13 21.60
CA SER A 143 -9.70 9.54 20.53
C SER A 143 -8.96 9.81 19.22
N LEU A 144 -7.83 10.51 19.28
CA LEU A 144 -6.97 10.76 18.12
C LEU A 144 -6.40 9.46 17.54
N ILE A 145 -5.89 8.56 18.38
CA ILE A 145 -5.38 7.23 17.94
C ILE A 145 -6.49 6.43 17.24
N LYS A 146 -7.70 6.42 17.80
CA LYS A 146 -8.85 5.74 17.19
C LYS A 146 -9.24 6.34 15.83
N SER A 147 -9.19 7.66 15.70
CA SER A 147 -9.41 8.37 14.43
C SER A 147 -8.37 7.95 13.38
N LEU A 148 -7.08 7.97 13.75
CA LEU A 148 -6.00 7.51 12.87
C LEU A 148 -6.15 6.04 12.48
N SER A 149 -6.58 5.19 13.42
CA SER A 149 -6.82 3.77 13.16
C SER A 149 -7.92 3.55 12.14
N THR A 150 -9.01 4.32 12.22
CA THR A 150 -10.09 4.26 11.22
C THR A 150 -9.60 4.68 9.82
N ARG A 151 -8.81 5.76 9.75
CA ARG A 151 -8.23 6.25 8.51
C ARG A 151 -7.22 5.25 7.91
N TRP A 152 -6.40 4.64 8.75
CA TRP A 152 -5.47 3.58 8.35
C TRP A 152 -6.19 2.39 7.72
N LEU A 153 -7.26 1.89 8.37
CA LEU A 153 -8.05 0.77 7.84
C LEU A 153 -8.68 1.10 6.49
N GLU A 154 -9.15 2.33 6.31
CA GLU A 154 -9.71 2.78 5.04
C GLU A 154 -8.64 2.87 3.94
N ILE A 155 -7.42 3.34 4.27
CA ILE A 155 -6.27 3.31 3.36
C ILE A 155 -5.97 1.87 2.92
N VAL A 156 -5.90 0.94 3.89
CA VAL A 156 -5.65 -0.48 3.61
C VAL A 156 -6.70 -1.02 2.65
N ARG A 157 -7.98 -0.88 2.99
CA ARG A 157 -9.11 -1.33 2.16
C ARG A 157 -9.04 -0.79 0.74
N LYS A 158 -8.93 0.54 0.57
CA LYS A 158 -8.87 1.18 -0.76
C LYS A 158 -7.65 0.73 -1.57
N SER A 159 -6.49 0.59 -0.93
CA SER A 159 -5.28 0.14 -1.62
C SER A 159 -5.36 -1.33 -2.06
N ASP A 160 -5.96 -2.20 -1.25
CA ASP A 160 -6.19 -3.60 -1.60
C ASP A 160 -7.23 -3.73 -2.73
N GLU A 161 -8.19 -2.81 -2.84
CA GLU A 161 -9.13 -2.73 -3.97
C GLU A 161 -8.48 -2.24 -5.28
N LEU A 162 -7.48 -1.36 -5.19
CA LEU A 162 -6.76 -0.83 -6.35
C LEU A 162 -5.67 -1.77 -6.87
N THR A 163 -5.03 -2.53 -5.99
CA THR A 163 -3.93 -3.46 -6.34
C THR A 163 -4.28 -4.36 -7.54
N PRO A 164 -5.37 -5.16 -7.51
CA PRO A 164 -5.70 -6.06 -8.63
C PRO A 164 -6.02 -5.30 -9.92
N ARG A 165 -6.46 -4.03 -9.83
CA ARG A 165 -6.71 -3.20 -11.01
C ARG A 165 -5.41 -2.79 -11.70
N TYR A 166 -4.40 -2.34 -10.95
CA TYR A 166 -3.10 -2.00 -11.51
C TYR A 166 -2.37 -3.23 -12.05
N ASP A 167 -2.43 -4.36 -11.34
CA ASP A 167 -1.88 -5.64 -11.80
C ASP A 167 -2.50 -6.06 -13.14
N LYS A 168 -3.83 -6.02 -13.22
CA LYS A 168 -4.55 -6.42 -14.44
C LYS A 168 -4.34 -5.43 -15.58
N GLN A 169 -4.36 -4.13 -15.31
CA GLN A 169 -4.05 -3.12 -16.31
C GLN A 169 -2.65 -3.33 -16.90
N TYR A 170 -1.62 -3.46 -16.06
CA TYR A 170 -0.25 -3.58 -16.53
C TYR A 170 -0.04 -4.89 -17.32
N SER A 171 -0.56 -6.01 -16.81
CA SER A 171 -0.48 -7.30 -17.51
C SER A 171 -1.25 -7.30 -18.83
N SER A 172 -2.43 -6.67 -18.90
CA SER A 172 -3.18 -6.51 -20.16
C SER A 172 -2.42 -5.68 -21.18
N TRP A 173 -1.79 -4.57 -20.78
CA TRP A 173 -0.94 -3.79 -21.67
C TRP A 173 0.27 -4.59 -22.17
N LEU A 174 0.90 -5.37 -21.29
CA LEU A 174 2.05 -6.19 -21.65
C LEU A 174 1.69 -7.29 -22.67
N LEU A 175 0.56 -7.96 -22.45
CA LEU A 175 0.03 -8.97 -23.37
C LEU A 175 -0.34 -8.35 -24.72
N PHE A 176 -1.04 -7.21 -24.71
CA PHE A 176 -1.41 -6.51 -25.92
C PHE A 176 -0.17 -6.08 -26.72
N GLU A 177 0.83 -5.47 -26.10
CA GLU A 177 2.05 -5.03 -26.79
C GLU A 177 2.82 -6.21 -27.41
N SER A 178 2.89 -7.33 -26.68
CA SER A 178 3.51 -8.56 -27.18
C SER A 178 2.77 -9.11 -28.41
N GLU A 179 1.43 -9.14 -28.36
CA GLU A 179 0.61 -9.62 -29.48
C GLU A 179 0.64 -8.66 -30.66
N LEU A 180 0.64 -7.35 -30.40
CA LEU A 180 0.77 -6.29 -31.39
C LEU A 180 2.09 -6.43 -32.15
N ASN A 181 3.21 -6.54 -31.43
CA ASN A 181 4.53 -6.69 -32.06
C ASN A 181 4.63 -8.02 -32.84
N SER A 182 4.07 -9.12 -32.32
CA SER A 182 4.04 -10.39 -33.05
C SER A 182 3.20 -10.32 -34.32
N PHE A 183 2.01 -9.71 -34.26
CA PHE A 183 1.11 -9.67 -35.41
C PHE A 183 1.51 -8.60 -36.44
N ARG A 184 1.76 -7.36 -35.99
CA ARG A 184 2.11 -6.24 -36.86
C ARG A 184 3.50 -6.39 -37.47
N ASP A 185 4.51 -6.57 -36.63
CA ASP A 185 5.91 -6.44 -37.08
C ASP A 185 6.47 -7.75 -37.68
N GLN A 186 5.84 -8.89 -37.38
CA GLN A 186 6.29 -10.18 -37.93
C GLN A 186 5.32 -10.69 -39.00
N ILE A 187 4.05 -10.89 -38.65
CA ILE A 187 3.09 -11.53 -39.57
C ILE A 187 2.67 -10.59 -40.70
N LEU A 188 2.16 -9.39 -40.39
CA LEU A 188 1.69 -8.46 -41.42
C LEU A 188 2.82 -8.02 -42.33
N ASP A 189 3.96 -7.61 -41.77
CA ASP A 189 5.13 -7.21 -42.55
C ASP A 189 5.65 -8.33 -43.48
N GLU A 190 5.62 -9.60 -43.05
CA GLU A 190 6.00 -10.73 -43.90
C GLU A 190 5.00 -10.94 -45.04
N LEU A 191 3.69 -10.94 -44.72
CA LEU A 191 2.64 -11.13 -45.72
C LEU A 191 2.64 -10.01 -46.76
N GLU A 192 2.84 -8.75 -46.35
CA GLU A 192 2.93 -7.61 -47.26
C GLU A 192 4.15 -7.71 -48.17
N LYS A 193 5.31 -8.13 -47.65
CA LYS A 193 6.51 -8.38 -48.48
C LYS A 193 6.25 -9.46 -49.52
N ARG A 194 5.55 -10.54 -49.14
CA ARG A 194 5.18 -11.62 -50.07
C ARG A 194 4.19 -11.13 -51.13
N VAL A 195 3.14 -10.40 -50.74
CA VAL A 195 2.19 -9.78 -51.69
C VAL A 195 2.93 -8.86 -52.67
N HIS A 196 3.81 -8.00 -52.16
CA HIS A 196 4.58 -7.08 -53.00
C HIS A 196 5.49 -7.82 -53.98
N ALA A 197 6.13 -8.91 -53.55
CA ALA A 197 6.96 -9.74 -54.43
C ALA A 197 6.12 -10.36 -55.57
N ILE A 198 4.92 -10.85 -55.27
CA ILE A 198 4.00 -11.43 -56.26
C ILE A 198 3.51 -10.36 -57.24
N VAL A 199 3.06 -9.20 -56.75
CA VAL A 199 2.55 -8.09 -57.58
C VAL A 199 3.63 -7.48 -58.46
N SER A 200 4.88 -7.49 -58.02
CA SER A 200 6.02 -6.92 -58.77
C SER A 200 6.44 -7.78 -59.97
N ILE A 201 5.86 -8.96 -60.14
CA ILE A 201 6.19 -9.83 -61.27
C ILE A 201 5.57 -9.26 -62.55
N ASP A 202 6.44 -8.92 -63.50
CA ASP A 202 6.07 -8.39 -64.80
C ASP A 202 5.26 -9.42 -65.59
N ILE A 203 3.95 -9.20 -65.66
CA ILE A 203 3.00 -10.08 -66.33
C ILE A 203 3.33 -10.20 -67.83
N ASN A 204 3.91 -9.15 -68.42
CA ASN A 204 4.32 -9.16 -69.82
C ASN A 204 5.54 -10.06 -70.08
N LYS A 205 6.12 -10.68 -69.05
CA LYS A 205 7.21 -11.66 -69.15
C LYS A 205 6.79 -13.07 -68.72
N LEU A 206 5.49 -13.33 -68.57
CA LEU A 206 4.92 -14.65 -68.28
C LEU A 206 4.61 -15.43 -69.57
N PHE A 207 5.66 -15.85 -70.29
CA PHE A 207 5.51 -16.72 -71.46
C PHE A 207 5.90 -18.18 -71.20
N ASP A 208 6.39 -18.48 -69.98
CA ASP A 208 6.84 -19.81 -69.57
C ASP A 208 5.86 -20.41 -68.55
N LEU A 209 5.35 -21.60 -68.87
CA LEU A 209 4.51 -22.44 -68.00
C LEU A 209 5.15 -22.68 -66.63
N THR A 210 6.47 -22.78 -66.56
CA THR A 210 7.24 -22.95 -65.32
C THR A 210 7.06 -21.74 -64.40
N ARG A 211 7.08 -20.54 -64.98
CA ARG A 211 6.96 -19.28 -64.26
C ARG A 211 5.52 -19.04 -63.78
N ILE A 212 4.54 -19.43 -64.60
CA ILE A 212 3.11 -19.42 -64.22
C ILE A 212 2.86 -20.39 -63.06
N ASN A 213 3.39 -21.62 -63.14
CA ASN A 213 3.24 -22.61 -62.07
C ASN A 213 3.90 -22.16 -60.75
N THR A 214 5.05 -21.47 -60.84
CA THR A 214 5.73 -20.91 -59.67
C THR A 214 4.86 -19.86 -58.99
N LEU A 215 4.29 -18.92 -59.76
CA LEU A 215 3.36 -17.90 -59.27
C LEU A 215 2.10 -18.48 -58.62
N LEU A 216 1.48 -19.48 -59.25
CA LEU A 216 0.30 -20.14 -58.70
C LEU A 216 0.62 -20.83 -57.37
N ASN A 217 1.80 -21.44 -57.26
CA ASN A 217 2.23 -22.04 -56.01
C ASN A 217 2.49 -20.98 -54.93
N GLU A 218 3.12 -19.85 -55.26
CA GLU A 218 3.31 -18.73 -54.32
C GLU A 218 1.97 -18.15 -53.82
N LEU A 219 0.99 -17.96 -54.71
CA LEU A 219 -0.36 -17.53 -54.37
C LEU A 219 -1.13 -18.53 -53.50
N ARG A 220 -0.86 -19.83 -53.65
CA ARG A 220 -1.44 -20.87 -52.79
C ARG A 220 -0.80 -20.87 -51.41
N VAL A 221 0.54 -20.76 -51.34
CA VAL A 221 1.28 -20.65 -50.07
C VAL A 221 0.87 -19.39 -49.31
N LEU A 222 0.68 -18.26 -50.01
CA LEU A 222 0.20 -17.02 -49.39
C LEU A 222 -1.19 -17.21 -48.76
N ASP A 223 -2.11 -17.83 -49.49
CA ASP A 223 -3.47 -18.09 -49.02
C ASP A 223 -3.50 -19.01 -47.78
N GLU A 224 -2.68 -20.07 -47.80
CA GLU A 224 -2.49 -20.96 -46.66
C GLU A 224 -1.91 -20.22 -45.44
N ASN A 225 -0.92 -19.34 -45.64
CA ASN A 225 -0.36 -18.52 -44.58
C ASN A 225 -1.39 -17.56 -43.97
N ILE A 226 -2.21 -16.90 -44.79
CA ILE A 226 -3.30 -16.04 -44.32
C ILE A 226 -4.29 -16.84 -43.47
N HIS A 227 -4.67 -18.03 -43.94
CA HIS A 227 -5.57 -18.92 -43.20
C HIS A 227 -4.95 -19.29 -41.84
N ASN A 228 -3.68 -19.70 -41.83
CA ASN A 228 -2.95 -20.07 -40.62
C ASN A 228 -2.83 -18.91 -39.61
N HIS A 229 -2.76 -17.67 -40.08
CA HIS A 229 -2.64 -16.49 -39.22
C HIS A 229 -3.96 -15.82 -38.83
N THR A 230 -5.10 -16.29 -39.35
CA THR A 230 -6.42 -15.74 -39.01
C THR A 230 -6.72 -15.85 -37.50
N SER A 231 -6.26 -16.91 -36.84
CA SER A 231 -6.37 -17.04 -35.38
C SER A 231 -5.58 -15.98 -34.62
N ASN A 232 -4.42 -15.56 -35.14
CA ASN A 232 -3.60 -14.51 -34.51
C ASN A 232 -4.29 -13.15 -34.60
N TYR A 233 -4.89 -12.84 -35.75
CA TYR A 233 -5.71 -11.63 -35.93
C TYR A 233 -6.87 -11.58 -34.94
N ASN A 234 -7.61 -12.68 -34.79
CA ASN A 234 -8.71 -12.78 -33.84
C ASN A 234 -8.24 -12.63 -32.38
N ARG A 235 -7.08 -13.21 -32.05
CA ARG A 235 -6.46 -13.08 -30.73
C ARG A 235 -6.06 -11.63 -30.44
N PHE A 236 -5.43 -10.94 -31.39
CA PHE A 236 -5.11 -9.51 -31.29
C PHE A 236 -6.36 -8.67 -31.00
N HIS A 237 -7.43 -8.87 -31.76
CA HIS A 237 -8.68 -8.10 -31.59
C HIS A 237 -9.34 -8.34 -30.22
N LYS A 238 -9.27 -9.57 -29.72
CA LYS A 238 -9.72 -9.91 -28.37
C LYS A 238 -8.91 -9.16 -27.31
N GLN A 239 -7.57 -9.17 -27.40
CA GLN A 239 -6.71 -8.46 -26.45
C GLN A 239 -6.96 -6.94 -26.48
N LEU A 240 -7.15 -6.36 -27.66
CA LEU A 240 -7.49 -4.95 -27.80
C LEU A 240 -8.81 -4.62 -27.10
N THR A 241 -9.83 -5.47 -27.26
CA THR A 241 -11.13 -5.31 -26.59
C THR A 241 -11.00 -5.41 -25.07
N ASP A 242 -10.25 -6.40 -24.58
CA ASP A 242 -10.01 -6.59 -23.15
C ASP A 242 -9.23 -5.41 -22.53
N LEU A 243 -8.35 -4.77 -23.30
CA LEU A 243 -7.53 -3.65 -22.86
C LEU A 243 -8.31 -2.32 -22.71
N ARG A 244 -9.36 -2.11 -23.52
CA ARG A 244 -10.13 -0.84 -23.55
C ARG A 244 -10.57 -0.38 -22.16
N GLN A 245 -11.05 -1.31 -21.32
CA GLN A 245 -11.49 -1.02 -19.96
C GLN A 245 -10.41 -0.41 -19.03
N TYR A 246 -9.13 -0.51 -19.41
CA TYR A 246 -7.98 -0.02 -18.66
C TYR A 246 -7.26 1.16 -19.35
N THR A 247 -7.88 1.75 -20.37
CA THR A 247 -7.27 2.83 -21.13
C THR A 247 -7.88 4.19 -20.80
N SER A 248 -7.05 5.22 -20.84
CA SER A 248 -7.52 6.61 -20.75
C SER A 248 -8.31 6.98 -22.00
N THR A 249 -9.06 8.09 -21.99
CA THR A 249 -9.79 8.56 -23.20
C THR A 249 -8.84 8.76 -24.38
N GLU A 250 -7.65 9.28 -24.13
CA GLU A 250 -6.61 9.42 -25.14
C GLU A 250 -6.02 8.05 -25.55
N GLY A 251 -5.84 7.13 -24.60
CA GLY A 251 -5.46 5.74 -24.89
C GLY A 251 -6.45 5.03 -25.81
N HIS A 252 -7.75 5.24 -25.62
CA HIS A 252 -8.79 4.71 -26.51
C HIS A 252 -8.61 5.24 -27.95
N ARG A 253 -8.30 6.52 -28.11
CA ARG A 253 -8.06 7.12 -29.44
C ARG A 253 -6.88 6.45 -30.14
N ILE A 254 -5.75 6.30 -29.44
CA ILE A 254 -4.55 5.66 -29.99
C ILE A 254 -4.82 4.20 -30.33
N LEU A 255 -5.46 3.43 -29.44
CA LEU A 255 -5.81 2.04 -29.69
C LEU A 255 -6.74 1.89 -30.89
N HIS A 256 -7.68 2.81 -31.07
CA HIS A 256 -8.58 2.82 -32.22
C HIS A 256 -7.82 3.10 -33.52
N GLU A 257 -6.90 4.06 -33.53
CA GLU A 257 -6.07 4.35 -34.71
C GLU A 257 -5.20 3.14 -35.10
N GLU A 258 -4.58 2.49 -34.11
CA GLU A 258 -3.77 1.29 -34.34
C GLU A 258 -4.63 0.12 -34.85
N GLN A 259 -5.83 -0.06 -34.29
CA GLN A 259 -6.81 -1.04 -34.77
C GLN A 259 -7.14 -0.81 -36.24
N MET A 260 -7.53 0.40 -36.61
CA MET A 260 -7.92 0.73 -37.99
C MET A 260 -6.77 0.52 -38.97
N SER A 261 -5.54 0.84 -38.56
CA SER A 261 -4.33 0.61 -39.36
C SER A 261 -4.15 -0.89 -39.64
N ILE A 262 -4.23 -1.74 -38.61
CA ILE A 262 -4.07 -3.19 -38.72
C ILE A 262 -5.19 -3.83 -39.53
N GLU A 263 -6.45 -3.44 -39.27
CA GLU A 263 -7.61 -3.93 -40.01
C GLU A 263 -7.50 -3.60 -41.50
N THR A 264 -7.08 -2.38 -41.83
CA THR A 264 -6.88 -1.96 -43.23
C THR A 264 -5.84 -2.83 -43.93
N ARG A 265 -4.66 -3.02 -43.32
CA ARG A 265 -3.58 -3.85 -43.87
C ARG A 265 -4.00 -5.30 -44.04
N TRP A 266 -4.62 -5.88 -43.01
CA TRP A 266 -5.11 -7.26 -43.03
C TRP A 266 -6.17 -7.49 -44.11
N HIS A 267 -7.13 -6.57 -44.26
CA HIS A 267 -8.15 -6.67 -45.30
C HIS A 267 -7.60 -6.49 -46.71
N GLN A 268 -6.59 -5.63 -46.90
CA GLN A 268 -5.92 -5.49 -48.20
C GLN A 268 -5.24 -6.81 -48.62
N ILE A 269 -4.53 -7.46 -47.70
CA ILE A 269 -3.91 -8.77 -47.95
C ILE A 269 -4.97 -9.84 -48.28
N ASN A 270 -6.07 -9.90 -47.52
CA ASN A 270 -7.14 -10.88 -47.76
C ASN A 270 -7.85 -10.66 -49.11
N ARG A 271 -8.09 -9.40 -49.50
CA ARG A 271 -8.70 -9.10 -50.81
C ARG A 271 -7.80 -9.54 -51.96
N PHE A 272 -6.48 -9.37 -51.81
CA PHE A 272 -5.53 -9.81 -52.81
C PHE A 272 -5.61 -11.32 -53.11
N THR A 273 -5.88 -12.16 -52.10
CA THR A 273 -6.06 -13.60 -52.32
C THR A 273 -7.48 -14.01 -52.67
N ALA A 274 -8.49 -13.18 -52.36
CA ALA A 274 -9.90 -13.43 -52.66
C ALA A 274 -10.32 -13.04 -54.10
N ASP A 275 -9.66 -12.05 -54.71
CA ASP A 275 -9.93 -11.61 -56.10
C ASP A 275 -9.36 -12.58 -57.17
N LYS A 276 -9.19 -13.87 -56.83
CA LYS A 276 -8.82 -14.97 -57.74
C LYS A 276 -10.00 -15.42 -58.60
#